data_AF-A0A520K834-F1
#
_entry.id   AF-A0A520K834-F1
#
_cell.length_a   1.000
_cell.length_b   1.000
_cell.length_c   1.000
_cell.angle_alpha   90.00
_cell.angle_beta   90.00
_cell.angle_gamma   90.00
#
_symmetry.space_group_name_H-M   'P 1'
#
loop_
_entity.id
_entity.type
_entity.pdbx_description
1 polymer ?
#
loop_
_entity_poly.entity_id
_entity_poly.type
_entity_poly.pdbx_seq_one_letter_code
_entity_poly.pdbx_strand_id
1 'polypeptide(L)'
;MNEDLDVKVFAEKSKKLTSKNDVERRFKVFISHNSKDKAIACQLRDLLVIIPEMDVILDDCSFEIGEPLPEIIVEGIKECGCFVAFLTKNAEKSVWVNQEIGVAIGVDIKIIPMVEEGVCLGLLEGRKYISRGYGEAILDAFSTICDHQTKYENG
;
A
#
# COMPACT_ATOMS: atom_id res chain seq x y z
N MET A 1 6.35 18.23 31.92
CA MET A 1 5.19 18.08 31.02
C MET A 1 5.48 16.89 30.14
N ASN A 2 4.75 15.78 30.31
CA ASN A 2 5.02 14.50 29.64
C ASN A 2 4.17 14.42 28.36
N GLU A 3 4.64 15.04 27.27
CA GLU A 3 3.95 15.03 25.98
C GLU A 3 3.79 13.60 25.40
N ASP A 4 4.74 12.70 25.69
CA ASP A 4 4.70 11.30 25.23
C ASP A 4 3.59 10.44 25.88
N LEU A 5 3.14 10.81 27.08
CA LEU A 5 2.08 10.08 27.78
C LEU A 5 0.70 10.44 27.20
N ASP A 6 0.51 11.69 26.79
CA ASP A 6 -0.75 12.17 26.22
C ASP A 6 -1.01 11.61 24.81
N VAL A 7 0.03 11.47 23.97
CA VAL A 7 -0.13 10.91 22.61
C VAL A 7 -0.54 9.44 22.65
N LYS A 8 0.07 8.62 23.54
CA LYS A 8 -0.30 7.20 23.68
C LYS A 8 -1.70 7.02 24.23
N VAL A 9 -2.06 7.79 25.26
CA VAL A 9 -3.41 7.75 25.85
C VAL A 9 -4.47 8.21 24.84
N PHE A 10 -4.17 9.20 24.00
CA PHE A 10 -5.05 9.64 22.92
C PHE A 10 -5.21 8.56 21.85
N ALA A 11 -4.12 7.94 21.38
CA ALA A 11 -4.16 6.85 20.41
C ALA A 11 -4.94 5.63 20.93
N GLU A 12 -4.78 5.27 22.21
CA GLU A 12 -5.52 4.19 22.86
C GLU A 12 -7.01 4.52 23.02
N LYS A 13 -7.36 5.77 23.37
CA LYS A 13 -8.76 6.23 23.42
C LYS A 13 -9.40 6.23 22.03
N SER A 14 -8.69 6.68 21.00
CA SER A 14 -9.19 6.71 19.62
C SER A 14 -9.43 5.30 19.06
N LYS A 15 -8.54 4.34 19.39
CA LYS A 15 -8.75 2.91 19.09
C LYS A 15 -9.95 2.30 19.81
N LYS A 16 -10.28 2.78 21.02
CA LYS A 16 -11.45 2.32 21.79
C LYS A 16 -12.77 2.94 21.32
N LEU A 17 -12.70 4.08 20.63
CA LEU A 17 -13.86 4.82 20.11
C LEU A 17 -14.33 4.33 18.74
N THR A 18 -13.46 3.64 17.99
CA THR A 18 -13.77 3.05 16.68
C THR A 18 -14.38 1.66 16.86
N SER A 19 -15.57 1.43 16.31
CA SER A 19 -16.21 0.11 16.38
C SER A 19 -15.54 -0.86 15.40
N LYS A 20 -15.68 -2.18 15.64
CA LYS A 20 -15.17 -3.21 14.72
C LYS A 20 -15.70 -3.02 13.28
N ASN A 21 -16.95 -2.58 13.14
CA ASN A 21 -17.56 -2.27 11.85
C ASN A 21 -16.94 -1.04 11.16
N ASP A 22 -16.44 -0.07 11.92
CA ASP A 22 -15.81 1.13 11.35
C ASP A 22 -14.42 0.77 10.80
N VAL A 23 -13.68 -0.09 11.50
CA VAL A 23 -12.38 -0.59 11.05
C VAL A 23 -12.50 -1.43 9.77
N GLU A 24 -13.50 -2.30 9.69
CA GLU A 24 -13.77 -3.12 8.49
C GLU A 24 -14.21 -2.30 7.28
N ARG A 25 -14.75 -1.08 7.47
CA ARG A 25 -15.19 -0.19 6.39
C ARG A 25 -14.13 0.77 5.88
N ARG A 26 -12.98 0.89 6.56
CA ARG A 26 -11.93 1.80 6.11
C ARG A 26 -11.39 1.39 4.74
N PHE A 27 -11.07 2.39 3.94
CA PHE A 27 -10.45 2.19 2.65
C PHE A 27 -9.02 1.67 2.84
N LYS A 28 -8.84 0.37 2.63
CA LYS A 28 -7.55 -0.32 2.78
C LYS A 28 -6.68 -0.09 1.55
N VAL A 29 -5.43 0.32 1.75
CA VAL A 29 -4.40 0.46 0.72
C VAL A 29 -3.35 -0.61 0.95
N PHE A 30 -3.14 -1.49 -0.02
CA PHE A 30 -2.06 -2.48 0.05
C PHE A 30 -0.81 -1.93 -0.66
N ILE A 31 0.34 -1.93 0.01
CA ILE A 31 1.60 -1.43 -0.54
C ILE A 31 2.59 -2.60 -0.68
N SER A 32 2.77 -3.04 -1.92
CA SER A 32 3.77 -4.04 -2.31
C SER A 32 5.10 -3.38 -2.65
N HIS A 33 6.18 -3.87 -2.06
CA HIS A 33 7.52 -3.33 -2.23
C HIS A 33 8.60 -4.38 -1.95
N ASN A 34 9.83 -4.14 -2.43
CA ASN A 34 10.98 -4.91 -1.96
C ASN A 34 11.40 -4.41 -0.58
N SER A 35 11.86 -5.30 0.31
CA SER A 35 12.31 -4.92 1.67
C SER A 35 13.39 -3.83 1.71
N LYS A 36 14.20 -3.69 0.65
CA LYS A 36 15.18 -2.60 0.51
C LYS A 36 14.56 -1.22 0.26
N ASP A 37 13.33 -1.17 -0.23
CA ASP A 37 12.58 0.05 -0.52
C ASP A 37 11.63 0.43 0.62
N LYS A 38 11.66 -0.31 1.73
CA LYS A 38 10.78 -0.14 2.88
C LYS A 38 10.74 1.28 3.40
N ALA A 39 11.88 1.97 3.41
CA ALA A 39 11.94 3.36 3.84
C ALA A 39 11.03 4.29 3.01
N ILE A 40 10.97 4.08 1.70
CA ILE A 40 10.17 4.91 0.79
C ILE A 40 8.69 4.48 0.85
N ALA A 41 8.42 3.18 0.90
CA ALA A 41 7.06 2.66 1.10
C ALA A 41 6.45 3.15 2.44
N CYS A 42 7.27 3.25 3.49
CA CYS A 42 6.90 3.83 4.77
C CYS A 42 6.50 5.30 4.65
N GLN A 43 7.15 6.10 3.81
CA GLN A 43 6.77 7.51 3.62
C GLN A 43 5.36 7.65 3.07
N LEU A 44 4.98 6.83 2.08
CA LEU A 44 3.61 6.82 1.54
C LEU A 44 2.61 6.40 2.62
N ARG A 45 2.90 5.31 3.34
CA ARG A 45 2.07 4.86 4.47
C ARG A 45 1.87 5.99 5.47
N ASP A 46 2.94 6.65 5.89
CA ASP A 46 2.90 7.66 6.95
C ASP A 46 2.02 8.87 6.55
N LEU A 47 1.91 9.19 5.26
CA LEU A 47 0.96 10.18 4.77
C LEU A 47 -0.49 9.67 4.78
N LEU A 48 -0.71 8.42 4.34
CA LEU A 48 -2.04 7.83 4.23
C LEU A 48 -2.71 7.58 5.59
N VAL A 49 -1.95 7.11 6.59
CA VAL A 49 -2.48 6.79 7.93
C VAL A 49 -2.92 8.02 8.74
N ILE A 50 -2.62 9.22 8.26
CA ILE A 50 -3.12 10.48 8.84
C ILE A 50 -4.61 10.66 8.51
N ILE A 51 -5.09 10.05 7.42
CA ILE A 51 -6.49 10.11 6.99
C ILE A 51 -7.30 9.07 7.79
N PRO A 52 -8.27 9.49 8.62
CA PRO A 52 -9.03 8.57 9.48
C PRO A 52 -9.75 7.43 8.75
N GLU A 53 -10.20 7.69 7.51
CA GLU A 53 -10.96 6.79 6.66
C GLU A 53 -10.09 5.74 5.97
N MET A 54 -8.76 5.86 6.06
CA MET A 54 -7.81 4.95 5.41
C MET A 54 -7.16 3.99 6.39
N ASP A 55 -6.80 2.82 5.86
CA ASP A 55 -5.92 1.86 6.52
C ASP A 55 -4.86 1.39 5.54
N VAL A 56 -3.65 1.06 6.01
CA VAL A 56 -2.55 0.68 5.13
C VAL A 56 -1.99 -0.67 5.53
N ILE A 57 -1.99 -1.58 4.57
CA ILE A 57 -1.33 -2.88 4.65
C ILE A 57 0.02 -2.72 3.94
N LEU A 58 1.10 -2.80 4.71
CA LEU A 58 2.46 -2.74 4.18
C LEU A 58 3.06 -4.15 4.26
N ASP A 59 3.35 -4.77 3.13
CA ASP A 59 3.93 -6.11 3.15
C ASP A 59 5.43 -6.09 3.47
N ASP A 60 5.87 -6.88 4.44
CA ASP A 60 7.27 -7.05 4.79
C ASP A 60 7.77 -8.37 4.18
N CYS A 61 7.95 -8.39 2.85
CA CYS A 61 8.46 -9.54 2.08
C CYS A 61 9.79 -10.05 2.65
N SER A 62 9.76 -11.03 3.56
CA SER A 62 10.95 -11.67 4.15
C SER A 62 10.84 -13.20 4.14
N PHE A 63 10.16 -13.74 3.12
CA PHE A 63 9.92 -15.17 2.96
C PHE A 63 11.01 -15.86 2.12
N GLU A 64 11.18 -17.17 2.29
CA GLU A 64 12.18 -17.95 1.55
C GLU A 64 11.77 -18.13 0.08
N ILE A 65 12.75 -18.10 -0.83
CA ILE A 65 12.48 -18.27 -2.27
C ILE A 65 11.91 -19.66 -2.54
N GLY A 66 10.74 -19.71 -3.17
CA GLY A 66 10.06 -20.96 -3.53
C GLY A 66 8.93 -21.37 -2.59
N GLU A 67 8.74 -20.63 -1.49
CA GLU A 67 7.53 -20.76 -0.67
C GLU A 67 6.30 -20.23 -1.43
N PRO A 68 5.09 -20.75 -1.15
CA PRO A 68 3.86 -20.16 -1.65
C PRO A 68 3.61 -18.79 -1.00
N LEU A 69 2.90 -17.90 -1.71
CA LEU A 69 2.47 -16.62 -1.15
C LEU A 69 1.57 -16.88 0.08
N PRO A 70 1.88 -16.28 1.24
CA PRO A 70 1.08 -16.49 2.45
C PRO A 70 -0.38 -16.11 2.23
N GLU A 71 -1.30 -16.92 2.76
CA GLU A 71 -2.75 -16.68 2.61
C GLU A 71 -3.15 -15.29 3.13
N ILE A 72 -2.51 -14.81 4.21
CA ILE A 72 -2.75 -13.48 4.77
C ILE A 72 -2.43 -12.34 3.80
N ILE A 73 -1.43 -12.52 2.92
CA ILE A 73 -1.09 -11.53 1.88
C ILE A 73 -2.15 -11.54 0.79
N VAL A 74 -2.56 -12.74 0.34
CA VAL A 74 -3.63 -12.89 -0.64
C VAL A 74 -4.94 -12.28 -0.13
N GLU A 75 -5.28 -12.52 1.13
CA GLU A 75 -6.46 -11.94 1.79
C GLU A 75 -6.32 -10.41 1.90
N GLY A 76 -5.16 -9.91 2.32
CA GLY A 76 -4.89 -8.47 2.37
C GLY A 76 -5.07 -7.76 1.03
N ILE A 77 -4.66 -8.41 -0.08
CA ILE A 77 -4.86 -7.88 -1.44
C ILE A 77 -6.34 -7.97 -1.86
N LYS A 78 -7.04 -9.05 -1.49
CA LYS A 78 -8.47 -9.23 -1.82
C LYS A 78 -9.37 -8.24 -1.09
N GLU A 79 -8.98 -7.83 0.10
CA GLU A 79 -9.77 -6.93 0.95
C GLU A 79 -9.43 -5.46 0.77
N CYS A 80 -8.38 -5.12 0.02
CA CYS A 80 -8.01 -3.72 -0.18
C CYS A 80 -8.88 -3.02 -1.24
N GLY A 81 -8.96 -1.70 -1.15
CA GLY A 81 -9.64 -0.87 -2.15
C GLY A 81 -8.71 -0.39 -3.27
N CYS A 82 -7.40 -0.37 -3.01
CA CYS A 82 -6.37 -0.26 -4.05
C CYS A 82 -5.05 -0.94 -3.65
N PHE A 83 -4.26 -1.25 -4.68
CA PHE A 83 -2.94 -1.86 -4.58
C PHE A 83 -1.88 -0.92 -5.17
N VAL A 84 -0.83 -0.63 -4.42
CA VAL A 84 0.31 0.18 -4.84
C VAL A 84 1.50 -0.74 -5.08
N ALA A 85 2.04 -0.71 -6.30
CA ALA A 85 3.18 -1.52 -6.70
C ALA A 85 4.44 -0.65 -6.79
N PHE A 86 5.39 -0.81 -5.86
CA PHE A 86 6.71 -0.19 -5.97
C PHE A 86 7.61 -1.02 -6.90
N LEU A 87 7.76 -0.56 -8.14
CA LEU A 87 8.63 -1.15 -9.14
C LEU A 87 9.95 -0.38 -9.20
N THR A 88 10.85 -0.72 -8.29
CA THR A 88 12.23 -0.22 -8.24
C THR A 88 13.19 -1.24 -8.85
N LYS A 89 14.47 -0.86 -9.00
CA LYS A 89 15.52 -1.82 -9.37
C LYS A 89 15.66 -2.97 -8.36
N ASN A 90 15.32 -2.74 -7.10
CA ASN A 90 15.32 -3.78 -6.07
C ASN A 90 14.12 -4.74 -6.24
N ALA A 91 12.98 -4.22 -6.70
CA ALA A 91 11.75 -4.98 -6.88
C ALA A 91 11.65 -5.68 -8.25
N GLU A 92 12.38 -5.24 -9.26
CA GLU A 92 12.32 -5.78 -10.64
C GLU A 92 12.47 -7.31 -10.70
N LYS A 93 13.37 -7.87 -9.87
CA LYS A 93 13.63 -9.31 -9.79
C LYS A 93 12.96 -9.98 -8.59
N SER A 94 12.10 -9.26 -7.87
CA SER A 94 11.40 -9.79 -6.71
C SER A 94 10.30 -10.74 -7.17
N VAL A 95 10.47 -12.03 -6.89
CA VAL A 95 9.43 -13.04 -7.15
C VAL A 95 8.14 -12.68 -6.41
N TRP A 96 8.27 -12.17 -5.18
CA TRP A 96 7.14 -11.83 -4.33
C TRP A 96 6.31 -10.67 -4.87
N VAL A 97 6.93 -9.53 -5.20
CA VAL A 97 6.22 -8.37 -5.78
C VAL A 97 5.49 -8.77 -7.06
N ASN A 98 6.10 -9.60 -7.90
CA ASN A 98 5.46 -10.11 -9.12
C ASN A 98 4.25 -11.01 -8.83
N GLN A 99 4.32 -11.87 -7.80
CA GLN A 99 3.18 -12.71 -7.40
C GLN A 99 2.04 -11.87 -6.84
N GLU A 100 2.32 -10.90 -5.97
CA GLU A 100 1.33 -9.99 -5.40
C GLU A 100 0.63 -9.16 -6.49
N ILE A 101 1.39 -8.64 -7.47
CA ILE A 101 0.82 -7.98 -8.65
C ILE A 101 -0.09 -8.93 -9.41
N GLY A 102 0.32 -10.20 -9.59
CA GLY A 102 -0.50 -11.22 -10.23
C GLY A 102 -1.83 -11.45 -9.51
N VAL A 103 -1.82 -11.52 -8.18
CA VAL A 103 -3.03 -11.62 -7.36
C VAL A 103 -3.90 -10.38 -7.53
N ALA A 104 -3.32 -9.19 -7.42
CA ALA A 104 -4.03 -7.92 -7.57
C ALA A 104 -4.72 -7.80 -8.94
N ILE A 105 -4.04 -8.21 -10.02
CA ILE A 105 -4.64 -8.28 -11.36
C ILE A 105 -5.80 -9.30 -11.38
N GLY A 106 -5.60 -10.48 -10.78
CA GLY A 106 -6.59 -11.55 -10.78
C GLY A 106 -7.89 -11.22 -10.03
N VAL A 107 -7.82 -10.33 -9.05
CA VAL A 107 -8.98 -9.86 -8.27
C VAL A 107 -9.58 -8.55 -8.81
N ASP A 108 -9.05 -8.03 -9.92
CA ASP A 108 -9.49 -6.79 -10.60
C ASP A 108 -9.53 -5.55 -9.69
N ILE A 109 -8.53 -5.42 -8.81
CA ILE A 109 -8.40 -4.22 -7.99
C ILE A 109 -7.68 -3.09 -8.74
N LYS A 110 -7.95 -1.84 -8.35
CA LYS A 110 -7.19 -0.68 -8.82
C LYS A 110 -5.71 -0.81 -8.42
N ILE A 111 -4.84 -0.96 -9.42
CA ILE A 111 -3.38 -0.95 -9.25
C ILE A 111 -2.82 0.44 -9.59
N ILE A 112 -1.96 0.95 -8.72
CA ILE A 112 -1.21 2.22 -8.86
C ILE A 112 0.28 1.87 -8.92
N PRO A 113 0.89 1.80 -10.11
CA PRO A 113 2.31 1.49 -10.25
C PRO A 113 3.17 2.73 -9.99
N MET A 114 4.16 2.59 -9.11
CA MET A 114 5.22 3.57 -8.86
C MET A 114 6.55 3.01 -9.39
N VAL A 115 7.05 3.58 -10.47
CA VAL A 115 8.14 2.97 -11.27
C VAL A 115 9.38 3.85 -11.24
N GLU A 116 10.49 3.28 -10.76
CA GLU A 116 11.81 3.88 -10.86
C GLU A 116 12.24 3.94 -12.33
N GLU A 117 12.92 5.02 -12.72
CA GLU A 117 13.40 5.20 -14.09
C GLU A 117 14.27 4.00 -14.54
N GLY A 118 13.92 3.47 -15.72
CA GLY A 118 14.63 2.35 -16.35
C GLY A 118 14.21 0.96 -15.86
N VAL A 119 13.19 0.85 -15.01
CA VAL A 119 12.64 -0.44 -14.54
C VAL A 119 11.48 -0.91 -15.43
N CYS A 120 11.46 -2.21 -15.73
CA CYS A 120 10.38 -2.84 -16.49
C CYS A 120 9.07 -2.93 -15.70
N LEU A 121 7.90 -2.75 -16.36
CA LEU A 121 6.60 -2.86 -15.70
C LEU A 121 6.13 -4.31 -15.53
N GLY A 122 6.68 -5.24 -16.31
CA GLY A 122 6.32 -6.66 -16.24
C GLY A 122 4.84 -6.92 -16.51
N LEU A 123 4.11 -7.48 -15.54
CA LEU A 123 2.67 -7.77 -15.68
C LEU A 123 1.81 -6.49 -15.83
N LEU A 124 2.38 -5.32 -15.56
CA LEU A 124 1.71 -4.03 -15.65
C LEU A 124 2.02 -3.27 -16.96
N GLU A 125 2.70 -3.90 -17.92
CA GLU A 125 2.96 -3.31 -19.23
C GLU A 125 1.67 -2.77 -19.89
N GLY A 126 1.78 -1.60 -20.52
CA GLY A 126 0.64 -0.88 -21.12
C GLY A 126 -0.28 -0.15 -20.13
N ARG A 127 -0.06 -0.26 -18.81
CA ARG A 127 -0.79 0.54 -17.81
C ARG A 127 -0.10 1.88 -17.56
N LYS A 128 -0.89 2.90 -17.23
CA LYS A 128 -0.35 4.20 -16.75
C LYS A 128 0.32 4.01 -15.39
N TYR A 129 1.42 4.70 -15.17
CA TYR A 129 2.23 4.61 -13.97
C TYR A 129 2.77 5.98 -13.55
N ILE A 130 3.22 6.07 -12.30
CA ILE A 130 3.91 7.23 -11.74
C ILE A 130 5.42 6.98 -11.88
N SER A 131 6.15 7.90 -12.51
CA SER A 131 7.61 7.83 -12.58
C SER A 131 8.20 9.23 -12.52
N ARG A 132 8.66 9.59 -11.32
CA ARG A 132 9.25 10.88 -10.95
C ARG A 132 10.28 10.64 -9.84
N GLY A 133 11.01 11.68 -9.44
CA GLY A 133 11.81 11.62 -8.23
C GLY A 133 10.95 11.24 -7.01
N TYR A 134 11.52 10.49 -6.06
CA TYR A 134 10.76 9.83 -4.98
C TYR A 134 9.77 10.76 -4.25
N GLY A 135 10.18 11.99 -3.89
CA GLY A 135 9.28 12.93 -3.22
C GLY A 135 8.04 13.30 -4.04
N GLU A 136 8.20 13.60 -5.33
CA GLU A 136 7.07 13.89 -6.22
C GLU A 136 6.21 12.65 -6.46
N ALA A 137 6.84 11.48 -6.65
CA ALA A 137 6.13 10.23 -6.89
C ALA A 137 5.23 9.84 -5.71
N ILE A 138 5.68 10.07 -4.47
CA ILE A 138 4.90 9.81 -3.26
C ILE A 138 3.67 10.73 -3.19
N LEU A 139 3.81 12.01 -3.53
CA LEU A 139 2.68 12.95 -3.55
C LEU A 139 1.67 12.63 -4.66
N ASP A 140 2.15 12.27 -5.85
CA ASP A 140 1.30 11.82 -6.96
C ASP A 140 0.52 10.55 -6.58
N ALA A 141 1.18 9.60 -5.91
CA ALA A 141 0.55 8.37 -5.43
C ALA A 141 -0.51 8.68 -4.37
N PHE A 142 -0.17 9.49 -3.37
CA PHE A 142 -1.10 9.94 -2.33
C PHE A 142 -2.34 10.60 -2.94
N SER A 143 -2.17 11.58 -3.85
CA SER A 143 -3.29 12.24 -4.52
C SER A 143 -4.16 11.26 -5.29
N THR A 144 -3.53 10.34 -6.04
CA THR A 144 -4.25 9.32 -6.83
C THR A 144 -5.07 8.38 -5.93
N ILE A 145 -4.55 8.03 -4.75
CA ILE A 145 -5.23 7.17 -3.77
C ILE A 145 -6.43 7.90 -3.17
N CYS A 146 -6.26 9.17 -2.75
CA CYS A 146 -7.36 9.98 -2.21
C CYS A 146 -8.50 10.14 -3.23
N ASP A 147 -8.17 10.46 -4.48
CA ASP A 147 -9.18 10.59 -5.55
C ASP A 147 -9.95 9.28 -5.79
N HIS A 148 -9.28 8.15 -5.66
CA HIS A 148 -9.88 6.83 -5.85
C HIS A 148 -10.74 6.43 -4.63
N GLN A 149 -10.27 6.68 -3.40
CA GLN A 149 -11.04 6.46 -2.18
C GLN A 149 -12.34 7.28 -2.19
N THR A 150 -12.29 8.55 -2.59
CA THR A 150 -13.51 9.40 -2.65
C THR A 150 -14.52 8.85 -3.67
N LYS A 151 -14.07 8.30 -4.79
CA LYS A 151 -14.96 7.65 -5.77
C LYS A 151 -15.55 6.35 -5.24
N TYR A 152 -14.78 5.60 -4.45
CA TYR A 152 -15.21 4.36 -3.82
C TYR A 152 -16.33 4.58 -2.80
N GLU A 153 -16.33 5.70 -2.06
CA GLU A 153 -17.39 6.01 -1.09
C GLU A 153 -18.69 6.52 -1.72
N ASN A 154 -18.64 7.04 -2.94
CA ASN A 154 -19.78 7.67 -3.62
C ASN A 154 -20.46 6.77 -4.68
N GLY A 155 -19.97 5.54 -4.89
CA GLY A 155 -20.50 4.56 -5.86
C GLY A 155 -21.15 3.38 -5.17
#